data_AF-A0A821PWG5-F1
#
_entry.id   AF-A0A821PWG5-F1
#
_cell.length_a   1.000
_cell.length_b   1.000
_cell.length_c   1.000
_cell.angle_alpha   90.00
_cell.angle_beta   90.00
_cell.angle_gamma   90.00
#
_symmetry.space_group_name_H-M   'P 1'
#
loop_
_entity.id
_entity.type
_entity.pdbx_description
1 polymer ?
#
loop_
_entity_poly.entity_id
_entity_poly.type
_entity_poly.pdbx_seq_one_letter_code
_entity_poly.pdbx_strand_id
1 'polypeptide(L)'
;MAMNRQLGCATIFLTLSAAETKWSELIVILANVLRNKVITLEEAENMSYEKKCDLIRQDPVTCVRYFEHRLKCLWEILSAPSGPFQGYELEDKYVRIEFQARGSPHVHALIWLKNAPKYDKNKPESIKKCIQFM
;
A
#
# COMPACT_ATOMS: atom_id res chain seq x y z
N MET A 1 -7.81 -6.44 18.50
CA MET A 1 -7.53 -7.54 19.45
C MET A 1 -8.28 -8.83 19.16
N ALA A 2 -9.52 -8.81 18.63
CA ALA A 2 -10.25 -10.04 18.31
C ALA A 2 -9.55 -10.92 17.25
N MET A 3 -9.05 -10.33 16.15
CA MET A 3 -8.34 -11.08 15.10
C MET A 3 -7.08 -11.77 15.60
N ASN A 4 -6.23 -11.12 16.41
CA ASN A 4 -5.06 -11.80 16.99
C ASN A 4 -5.44 -12.99 17.88
N ARG A 5 -6.61 -12.95 18.53
CA ARG A 5 -7.10 -14.08 19.33
C ARG A 5 -7.63 -15.23 18.47
N GLN A 6 -8.17 -14.93 17.28
CA GLN A 6 -8.75 -15.92 16.37
C GLN A 6 -7.71 -16.51 15.39
N LEU A 7 -6.88 -15.66 14.79
CA LEU A 7 -5.92 -16.00 13.73
C LEU A 7 -4.48 -16.16 14.25
N GLY A 8 -4.22 -15.71 15.48
CA GLY A 8 -2.87 -15.65 16.05
C GLY A 8 -2.09 -14.41 15.60
N CYS A 9 -0.77 -14.45 15.78
CA CYS A 9 0.12 -13.37 15.35
C CYS A 9 0.06 -13.20 13.83
N ALA A 10 0.01 -11.96 13.35
CA ALA A 10 0.09 -11.66 11.94
C ALA A 10 1.44 -12.12 11.37
N THR A 11 1.43 -12.58 10.13
CA THR A 11 2.62 -13.02 9.40
C THR A 11 3.46 -11.82 8.96
N ILE A 12 2.81 -10.78 8.45
CA ILE A 12 3.46 -9.58 7.92
C ILE A 12 2.78 -8.35 8.50
N PHE A 13 3.59 -7.39 8.93
CA PHE A 13 3.16 -6.02 9.18
C PHE A 13 3.61 -5.14 8.01
N LEU A 14 2.65 -4.55 7.30
CA LEU A 14 2.87 -3.74 6.11
C LEU A 14 2.48 -2.29 6.39
N THR A 15 3.38 -1.36 6.06
CA THR A 15 3.11 0.08 6.12
C THR A 15 3.29 0.72 4.75
N LEU A 16 2.33 1.54 4.32
CA LEU A 16 2.39 2.24 3.02
C LEU A 16 2.09 3.71 3.23
N SER A 17 2.86 4.59 2.59
CA SER A 17 2.58 6.03 2.55
C SER A 17 2.21 6.44 1.14
N ALA A 18 1.24 7.34 1.00
CA ALA A 18 1.04 8.03 -0.26
C ALA A 18 2.28 8.86 -0.63
N ALA A 19 2.59 8.88 -1.92
CA ALA A 19 3.70 9.63 -2.50
C ALA A 19 3.18 10.35 -3.76
N GLU A 20 2.16 11.17 -3.58
CA GLU A 20 1.34 11.77 -4.64
C GLU A 20 2.18 12.54 -5.66
N THR A 21 3.23 13.23 -5.20
CA THR A 21 4.16 13.99 -6.06
C THR A 21 5.01 13.12 -6.99
N LYS A 22 5.04 11.80 -6.75
CA LYS A 22 5.77 10.81 -7.54
C LYS A 22 4.88 10.04 -8.52
N TRP A 23 3.57 10.25 -8.50
CA TRP A 23 2.64 9.58 -9.41
C TRP A 23 2.32 10.47 -10.58
N SER A 24 3.11 10.38 -11.66
CA SER A 24 2.93 11.21 -12.85
C SER A 24 1.53 11.07 -13.45
N GLU A 25 0.91 9.89 -13.38
CA GLU A 25 -0.46 9.68 -13.84
C GLU A 25 -1.47 10.49 -13.03
N LEU A 26 -1.28 10.59 -11.70
CA LEU A 26 -2.11 11.44 -10.84
C LEU A 26 -1.94 12.92 -11.22
N ILE A 27 -0.70 13.36 -11.50
CA ILE A 27 -0.43 14.75 -11.90
C ILE A 27 -1.09 15.07 -13.25
N VAL A 28 -1.08 14.14 -14.22
CA VAL A 28 -1.81 14.26 -15.49
C VAL A 28 -3.32 14.42 -15.23
N ILE A 29 -3.90 13.56 -14.38
CA ILE A 29 -5.32 13.62 -14.03
C ILE A 29 -5.68 14.96 -13.39
N LEU A 30 -4.88 15.41 -12.42
CA LEU A 30 -5.12 16.67 -11.72
C LEU A 30 -4.99 17.88 -12.66
N ALA A 31 -4.00 17.89 -13.56
CA ALA A 31 -3.84 18.95 -14.55
C ALA A 31 -5.04 19.01 -15.51
N ASN A 32 -5.57 17.86 -15.90
CA ASN A 32 -6.77 17.80 -16.73
C ASN A 32 -7.99 18.35 -15.96
N VAL A 33 -8.27 17.82 -14.77
CA VAL A 33 -9.47 18.17 -13.99
C VAL A 33 -9.45 19.63 -13.53
N LEU A 34 -8.31 20.13 -13.05
CA LEU A 34 -8.21 21.48 -12.44
C LEU A 34 -7.89 22.60 -13.42
N ARG A 35 -7.31 22.28 -14.58
CA ARG A 35 -6.81 23.28 -15.55
C ARG A 35 -7.28 23.04 -16.97
N ASN A 36 -8.06 21.99 -17.23
CA ASN A 36 -8.45 21.57 -18.57
C ASN A 36 -7.24 21.41 -19.51
N LYS A 37 -6.09 20.97 -18.96
CA LYS A 37 -4.84 20.80 -19.70
C LYS A 37 -4.47 19.32 -19.78
N VAL A 38 -4.37 18.80 -21.00
CA VAL A 38 -3.79 17.48 -21.25
C VAL A 38 -2.28 17.63 -21.32
N ILE A 39 -1.56 16.95 -20.42
CA ILE A 39 -0.10 16.90 -20.39
C ILE A 39 0.37 15.45 -20.53
N THR A 40 1.59 15.24 -21.02
CA THR A 40 2.19 13.91 -21.09
C THR A 40 2.73 13.46 -19.73
N LEU A 41 3.04 12.16 -19.59
CA LEU A 41 3.69 11.64 -18.39
C LEU A 41 5.08 12.26 -18.17
N GLU A 42 5.82 12.51 -19.26
CA GLU A 42 7.14 13.16 -19.19
C GLU A 42 7.02 14.62 -18.71
N GLU A 43 6.04 15.37 -19.21
CA GLU A 43 5.77 16.73 -18.72
C GLU A 43 5.36 16.73 -17.24
N ALA A 44 4.54 15.75 -16.83
CA ALA A 44 4.13 15.57 -15.44
C ALA A 44 5.32 15.20 -14.54
N GLU A 45 6.22 14.33 -15.00
CA GLU A 45 7.39 13.91 -14.26
C GLU A 45 8.38 15.07 -14.07
N ASN A 46 8.63 15.84 -15.12
CA ASN A 46 9.50 17.01 -15.12
C ASN A 46 8.88 18.28 -14.50
N MET A 47 7.61 18.25 -14.11
CA MET A 47 6.95 19.37 -13.43
C MET A 47 7.62 19.67 -12.08
N SER A 48 7.79 20.96 -11.76
CA SER A 48 8.39 21.39 -10.49
C SER A 48 7.59 20.89 -9.28
N TYR A 49 8.29 20.67 -8.17
CA TYR A 49 7.68 20.15 -6.94
C TYR A 49 6.55 21.06 -6.44
N GLU A 50 6.72 22.38 -6.52
CA GLU A 50 5.73 23.37 -6.09
C GLU A 50 4.45 23.25 -6.90
N LYS A 51 4.55 23.16 -8.23
CA LYS A 51 3.40 23.00 -9.12
C LYS A 51 2.65 21.69 -8.85
N LYS A 52 3.38 20.59 -8.61
CA LYS A 52 2.77 19.31 -8.21
C LYS A 52 2.01 19.44 -6.89
N CYS A 53 2.63 20.03 -5.88
CA CYS A 53 2.00 20.28 -4.59
C CYS A 53 0.74 21.16 -4.71
N ASP A 54 0.77 22.16 -5.58
CA ASP A 54 -0.38 23.04 -5.80
C ASP A 54 -1.55 22.31 -6.45
N LEU A 55 -1.30 21.43 -7.41
CA LEU A 55 -2.34 20.57 -7.99
C LEU A 55 -2.95 19.64 -6.93
N ILE A 56 -2.10 18.96 -6.15
CA ILE A 56 -2.53 18.02 -5.09
C ILE A 56 -3.39 18.73 -4.04
N ARG A 57 -2.98 19.92 -3.60
CA ARG A 57 -3.71 20.67 -2.56
C ARG A 57 -5.07 21.16 -3.02
N GLN A 58 -5.23 21.41 -4.32
CA GLN A 58 -6.49 21.93 -4.89
C GLN A 58 -7.55 20.85 -5.07
N ASP A 59 -7.18 19.57 -5.21
CA ASP A 59 -8.14 18.47 -5.31
C ASP A 59 -7.69 17.24 -4.50
N PRO A 60 -7.76 17.32 -3.16
CA PRO A 60 -7.43 16.20 -2.29
C PRO A 60 -8.40 15.02 -2.45
N VAL A 61 -9.62 15.24 -2.94
CA VAL A 61 -10.62 14.18 -3.15
C VAL A 61 -10.15 13.24 -4.27
N THR A 62 -9.67 13.79 -5.39
CA THR A 62 -9.10 12.98 -6.47
C THR A 62 -7.84 12.25 -6.00
N CYS A 63 -6.99 12.88 -5.18
CA CYS A 63 -5.81 12.21 -4.61
C CYS A 63 -6.19 10.99 -3.75
N VAL A 64 -7.18 11.13 -2.87
CA VAL A 64 -7.65 10.01 -2.02
C VAL A 64 -8.29 8.90 -2.85
N ARG A 65 -9.10 9.23 -3.86
CA ARG A 65 -9.69 8.23 -4.78
C ARG A 65 -8.62 7.46 -5.56
N TYR A 66 -7.60 8.17 -6.05
CA TYR A 66 -6.48 7.54 -6.75
C TYR A 66 -5.68 6.62 -5.81
N PHE A 67 -5.42 7.07 -4.58
CA PHE A 67 -4.78 6.23 -3.56
C PHE A 67 -5.59 4.97 -3.24
N GLU A 68 -6.91 5.10 -3.04
CA GLU A 68 -7.80 3.97 -2.79
C GLU A 68 -7.76 2.97 -3.95
N HIS A 69 -7.76 3.45 -5.20
CA HIS A 69 -7.63 2.61 -6.39
C HIS A 69 -6.30 1.83 -6.39
N ARG A 70 -5.17 2.51 -6.16
CA ARG A 70 -3.86 1.83 -6.05
C ARG A 70 -3.84 0.79 -4.93
N LEU A 71 -4.45 1.09 -3.79
CA LEU A 71 -4.53 0.17 -2.66
C LEU A 71 -5.37 -1.07 -3.01
N LYS A 72 -6.48 -0.92 -3.73
CA LYS A 72 -7.27 -2.05 -4.26
C LYS A 72 -6.43 -2.94 -5.18
N CYS A 73 -5.75 -2.35 -6.17
CA CYS A 73 -4.88 -3.11 -7.07
C CYS A 73 -3.74 -3.82 -6.32
N LEU A 74 -3.15 -3.17 -5.31
CA LEU A 74 -2.15 -3.82 -4.47
C LEU A 74 -2.74 -5.06 -3.79
N TRP A 75 -3.93 -4.98 -3.22
CA TRP A 75 -4.56 -6.14 -2.58
C TRP A 75 -4.88 -7.27 -3.56
N GLU A 76 -5.26 -6.95 -4.79
CA GLU A 76 -5.44 -7.96 -5.85
C GLU A 76 -4.12 -8.67 -6.16
N ILE A 77 -3.02 -7.92 -6.30
CA ILE A 77 -1.69 -8.48 -6.53
C ILE A 77 -1.23 -9.35 -5.34
N LEU A 78 -1.44 -8.89 -4.11
CA LEU A 78 -1.06 -9.62 -2.90
C LEU A 78 -1.89 -10.90 -2.68
N SER A 79 -3.11 -10.95 -3.21
CA SER A 79 -4.01 -12.11 -3.08
C SER A 79 -3.92 -13.06 -4.29
N ALA A 80 -3.19 -12.69 -5.34
CA ALA A 80 -3.05 -13.51 -6.54
C ALA A 80 -2.27 -14.80 -6.24
N PRO A 81 -2.59 -15.93 -6.90
CA PRO A 81 -1.81 -17.17 -6.77
C PRO A 81 -0.33 -17.02 -7.15
N SER A 82 -0.06 -16.14 -8.13
CA SER A 82 1.29 -15.73 -8.54
C SER A 82 1.79 -14.48 -7.82
N GLY A 83 1.21 -14.16 -6.66
CA GLY A 83 1.58 -13.03 -5.83
C GLY A 83 2.97 -13.19 -5.20
N PRO A 84 3.46 -12.16 -4.49
CA PRO A 84 4.84 -12.12 -4.01
C PRO A 84 5.15 -13.09 -2.86
N PHE A 85 4.14 -13.74 -2.28
CA PHE A 85 4.28 -14.58 -1.12
C PHE A 85 4.67 -16.04 -1.43
N GLN A 86 5.36 -16.30 -2.54
CA GLN A 86 6.00 -17.61 -2.83
C GLN A 86 5.11 -18.85 -2.59
N GLY A 87 3.81 -18.77 -2.94
CA GLY A 87 2.85 -19.87 -2.77
C GLY A 87 2.10 -19.89 -1.42
N TYR A 88 2.36 -18.95 -0.51
CA TYR A 88 1.53 -18.73 0.67
C TYR A 88 0.32 -17.87 0.32
N GLU A 89 -0.88 -18.45 0.45
CA GLU A 89 -2.15 -17.75 0.21
C GLU A 89 -2.43 -16.70 1.28
N LEU A 90 -2.95 -15.53 0.89
CA LEU A 90 -3.47 -14.54 1.82
C LEU A 90 -4.76 -15.07 2.46
N GLU A 91 -4.70 -15.35 3.76
CA GLU A 91 -5.83 -15.89 4.54
C GLU A 91 -6.74 -14.77 5.03
N ASP A 92 -6.15 -13.74 5.64
CA ASP A 92 -6.89 -12.57 6.12
C ASP A 92 -5.98 -11.33 6.19
N LYS A 93 -6.59 -10.15 6.29
CA LYS A 93 -5.91 -8.89 6.51
C LYS A 93 -6.75 -7.93 7.36
N TYR A 94 -6.06 -7.18 8.20
CA TYR A 94 -6.60 -6.00 8.86
C TYR A 94 -5.91 -4.77 8.30
N VAL A 95 -6.69 -3.77 7.88
CA VAL A 95 -6.17 -2.54 7.29
C VAL A 95 -6.72 -1.36 8.06
N ARG A 96 -5.83 -0.49 8.54
CA ARG A 96 -6.16 0.81 9.11
C ARG A 96 -5.53 1.88 8.24
N ILE A 97 -6.32 2.88 7.86
CA ILE A 97 -5.85 4.05 7.13
C ILE A 97 -5.89 5.24 8.09
N GLU A 98 -4.77 5.93 8.21
CA GLU A 98 -4.60 7.14 9.00
C GLU A 98 -4.16 8.27 8.09
N PHE A 99 -4.59 9.50 8.38
CA PHE A 99 -4.15 10.67 7.64
C PHE A 99 -3.01 11.34 8.40
N GLN A 100 -1.85 11.46 7.77
CA GLN A 100 -0.71 12.17 8.36
C GLN A 100 -1.03 13.66 8.49
N ALA A 101 -0.23 14.40 9.27
CA ALA A 101 -0.43 15.84 9.53
C ALA A 101 -0.52 16.72 8.26
N ARG A 102 -0.12 16.18 7.10
CA ARG A 102 -0.18 16.84 5.79
C ARG A 102 -1.41 16.45 4.95
N GLY A 103 -2.31 15.65 5.49
CA GLY A 103 -3.52 15.19 4.81
C GLY A 103 -3.32 14.02 3.85
N SER A 104 -2.11 13.44 3.77
CA SER A 104 -1.82 12.27 2.96
C SER A 104 -2.14 10.98 3.71
N PRO A 105 -2.77 9.99 3.06
CA PRO A 105 -3.11 8.73 3.69
C PRO A 105 -1.86 7.85 3.92
N HIS A 106 -1.88 7.17 5.06
CA HIS A 106 -0.89 6.20 5.50
C HIS A 106 -1.61 4.94 5.96
N VAL A 107 -1.15 3.79 5.49
CA VAL A 107 -1.75 2.48 5.77
C VAL A 107 -0.89 1.76 6.79
N HIS A 108 -1.55 1.21 7.80
CA HIS A 108 -1.02 0.14 8.64
C HIS A 108 -1.85 -1.11 8.39
N ALA A 109 -1.20 -2.18 7.93
CA ALA A 109 -1.86 -3.44 7.66
C ALA A 109 -1.19 -4.61 8.40
N LEU A 110 -2.02 -5.49 8.95
CA LEU A 110 -1.63 -6.81 9.45
C LEU A 110 -2.13 -7.85 8.44
N ILE A 111 -1.24 -8.74 7.99
CA ILE A 111 -1.56 -9.75 6.98
C ILE A 111 -1.28 -11.13 7.58
N TRP A 112 -2.25 -12.03 7.45
CA TRP A 112 -2.13 -13.44 7.80
C TRP A 112 -2.03 -14.26 6.52
N LEU A 113 -0.95 -15.05 6.42
CA LEU A 113 -0.75 -15.97 5.33
C LEU A 113 -0.96 -17.41 5.81
N LYS A 114 -1.71 -18.18 5.03
CA LYS A 114 -2.05 -19.55 5.32
C LYS A 114 -0.79 -20.41 5.37
N ASN A 115 -0.66 -21.24 6.41
CA ASN A 115 0.48 -22.15 6.62
C ASN A 115 1.86 -21.48 6.71
N ALA A 116 1.94 -20.15 6.90
CA ALA A 116 3.21 -19.48 7.13
C ALA A 116 3.90 -20.02 8.40
N PRO A 117 5.24 -20.11 8.41
CA PRO A 117 5.97 -20.66 9.54
C PRO A 117 5.78 -19.81 10.80
N LYS A 118 5.51 -20.49 11.92
CA LYS A 118 5.33 -19.87 13.23
C LYS A 118 6.58 -20.05 14.06
N TYR A 119 7.08 -18.97 14.63
CA TYR A 119 8.21 -18.98 15.55
C TYR A 119 7.83 -19.69 16.86
N ASP A 120 8.65 -20.66 17.26
CA ASP A 120 8.56 -21.34 18.55
C ASP A 120 9.96 -21.47 19.16
N LYS A 121 10.19 -20.73 20.24
CA LYS A 121 11.49 -20.70 20.95
C LYS A 121 11.98 -22.07 21.41
N ASN A 122 11.08 -23.03 21.60
CA ASN A 122 11.41 -24.37 22.06
C ASN A 122 11.72 -25.34 20.89
N LYS A 123 11.53 -24.90 19.64
CA LYS A 123 11.76 -25.71 18.43
C LYS A 123 12.76 -25.01 17.51
N PRO A 124 14.04 -25.38 17.56
CA PRO A 124 15.08 -24.78 16.71
C PRO A 124 14.76 -24.81 15.21
N GLU A 125 14.07 -25.85 14.74
CA GLU A 125 13.62 -25.97 13.35
C GLU A 125 12.65 -24.86 12.92
N SER A 126 11.84 -24.33 13.84
CA SER A 126 10.92 -23.23 13.57
C SER A 126 11.68 -21.96 13.18
N ILE A 127 12.83 -21.72 13.82
CA ILE A 127 13.70 -20.57 13.56
C ILE A 127 14.20 -20.63 12.11
N LYS A 128 14.70 -21.80 11.69
CA LYS A 128 15.20 -22.01 10.32
C LYS A 128 14.10 -21.79 9.28
N LYS A 129 12.88 -22.29 9.53
CA LYS A 129 11.73 -22.09 8.63
C LYS A 129 11.31 -20.62 8.54
N CYS A 130 11.28 -19.89 9.66
CA CYS A 130 10.97 -18.46 9.67
C CYS A 130 12.05 -17.62 8.95
N ILE A 131 13.33 -17.99 9.08
CA ILE A 131 14.42 -17.31 8.36
C ILE A 131 14.31 -17.54 6.85
N GLN A 132 13.98 -18.76 6.42
CA GLN A 132 13.82 -19.10 5.00
C GLN A 132 12.55 -18.50 4.35
N PHE A 133 11.61 -18.04 5.17
CA PHE A 133 10.39 -17.40 4.71
C PHE A 133 10.58 -15.92 4.29
N MET A 134 11.66 -15.28 4.76
CA MET A 134 12.08 -13.93 4.34
C MET A 134 13.04 -14.00 3.15
#